data_AF-C4LZR3-F1
#
_entry.id   AF-C4LZR3-F1
#
_cell.length_a   1.000
_cell.length_b   1.000
_cell.length_c   1.000
_cell.angle_alpha   90.00
_cell.angle_beta   90.00
_cell.angle_gamma   90.00
#
_symmetry.space_group_name_H-M   'P 1'
#
loop_
_entity.id
_entity.type
_entity.pdbx_description
1 polymer ?
#
loop_
_entity_poly.entity_id
_entity_poly.type
_entity_poly.pdbx_seq_one_letter_code
_entity_poly.pdbx_strand_id
1 'polypeptide(L)'
;MTNSLTPHYNAALKMKIQVSYFEKLMQECIINELLPISTLWKWNEIVRKRQILEFYGIGYLKERITLKIISSFGVCNLNFLTKLRGCILKKRGEVFDLLKLNEYLTYKKDDNQKESFMIVFLGECGLRKNLNSLNSEMKRLIQEIEYFVINFLFVKGCNDYFDSPLKILVLTPYRRNYSFKKKAKPPHIDSINISSLFDLSTEI
;
A
#
# COMPACT_ATOMS: atom_id res chain seq x y z
N MET A 1 13.38 11.44 -37.29
CA MET A 1 13.00 10.05 -36.94
C MET A 1 12.52 10.03 -35.49
N THR A 2 11.21 10.07 -35.27
CA THR A 2 10.62 10.05 -33.93
C THR A 2 10.50 8.61 -33.47
N ASN A 3 11.41 8.17 -32.60
CA ASN A 3 11.34 6.89 -31.90
C ASN A 3 10.11 6.88 -30.98
N SER A 4 8.94 6.50 -31.50
CA SER A 4 7.77 6.22 -30.68
C SER A 4 8.03 4.93 -29.90
N LEU A 5 8.57 5.08 -28.69
CA LEU A 5 8.74 3.97 -27.75
C LEU A 5 7.40 3.24 -27.57
N THR A 6 7.41 1.92 -27.74
CA THR A 6 6.21 1.10 -27.66
C THR A 6 5.53 1.24 -26.28
N PRO A 7 4.20 1.09 -26.18
CA PRO A 7 3.46 1.23 -24.91
C PRO A 7 3.96 0.34 -23.76
N HIS A 8 4.63 -0.77 -24.10
CA HIS A 8 5.27 -1.71 -23.17
C HIS A 8 6.59 -1.16 -22.62
N TYR A 9 7.44 -0.57 -23.47
CA TYR A 9 8.69 0.07 -23.04
C TYR A 9 8.43 1.22 -22.07
N ASN A 10 7.45 2.07 -22.39
CA ASN A 10 7.06 3.19 -21.51
C ASN A 10 6.48 2.73 -20.17
N ALA A 11 5.84 1.56 -20.11
CA ALA A 11 5.35 0.98 -18.86
C ALA A 11 6.48 0.38 -18.02
N ALA A 12 7.42 -0.35 -18.65
CA ALA A 12 8.60 -0.91 -17.99
C ALA A 12 9.50 0.19 -17.42
N LEU A 13 9.72 1.29 -18.15
CA LEU A 13 10.49 2.43 -17.68
C LEU A 13 9.85 3.11 -16.45
N LYS A 14 8.52 3.30 -16.47
CA LYS A 14 7.79 3.86 -15.31
C LYS A 14 7.87 2.97 -14.09
N MET A 15 7.78 1.66 -14.27
CA MET A 15 7.92 0.69 -13.18
C MET A 15 9.34 0.71 -12.61
N LYS A 16 10.37 0.82 -13.47
CA LYS A 16 11.76 0.96 -13.04
C LYS A 16 11.98 2.22 -12.19
N ILE A 17 11.45 3.37 -12.63
CA ILE A 17 11.52 4.63 -11.85
C ILE A 17 10.83 4.48 -10.49
N GLN A 18 9.70 3.79 -10.44
CA GLN A 18 8.97 3.55 -9.20
C GLN A 18 9.74 2.66 -8.23
N VAL A 19 10.31 1.56 -8.71
CA VAL A 19 11.15 0.68 -7.88
C VAL A 19 12.39 1.43 -7.39
N SER A 20 13.02 2.27 -8.22
CA SER A 20 14.15 3.10 -7.79
C SER A 20 13.78 4.18 -6.76
N TYR A 21 12.57 4.75 -6.84
CA TYR A 21 12.09 5.64 -5.78
C TYR A 21 11.87 4.88 -4.47
N PHE A 22 11.26 3.69 -4.56
CA PHE A 22 11.06 2.83 -3.40
C PHE A 22 12.38 2.40 -2.76
N GLU A 23 13.38 2.04 -3.57
CA GLU A 23 14.76 1.75 -3.13
C GLU A 23 15.32 2.88 -2.27
N LYS A 24 15.21 4.13 -2.72
CA LYS A 24 15.68 5.29 -1.97
C LYS A 24 14.98 5.41 -0.62
N LEU A 25 13.64 5.29 -0.60
CA LEU A 25 12.87 5.37 0.65
C LEU A 25 13.26 4.24 1.62
N MET A 26 13.43 3.02 1.11
CA MET A 26 13.82 1.87 1.93
C MET A 26 15.21 2.03 2.53
N GLN A 27 16.17 2.54 1.75
CA GLN A 27 17.52 2.83 2.26
C GLN A 27 17.48 3.86 3.38
N GLU A 28 16.76 4.97 3.19
CA GLU A 28 16.56 5.98 4.24
C GLU A 28 15.89 5.38 5.48
N CYS A 29 14.92 4.48 5.30
CA CYS A 29 14.23 3.81 6.41
C CYS A 29 15.16 2.91 7.22
N ILE A 30 16.07 2.20 6.55
CA ILE A 30 17.05 1.30 7.17
C ILE A 30 18.11 2.10 7.93
N ILE A 31 18.66 3.15 7.32
CA ILE A 31 19.65 4.04 7.95
C ILE A 31 19.09 4.65 9.25
N ASN A 32 17.80 4.98 9.27
CA ASN A 32 17.13 5.56 10.43
C ASN A 32 16.47 4.50 11.35
N GLU A 33 16.70 3.21 11.13
CA GLU A 33 16.14 2.09 11.92
C GLU A 33 14.62 2.18 12.16
N LEU A 34 13.87 2.61 11.13
CA LEU A 34 12.44 2.90 11.27
C LEU A 34 11.57 1.65 11.25
N LEU A 35 12.00 0.56 10.63
CA LEU A 35 11.25 -0.70 10.48
C LEU A 35 12.08 -1.93 10.92
N PRO A 36 12.66 -1.96 12.13
CA PRO A 36 13.68 -2.92 12.49
C PRO A 36 13.16 -4.35 12.64
N ILE A 37 11.90 -4.58 13.01
CA ILE A 37 11.39 -5.96 13.15
C ILE A 37 11.34 -6.64 11.78
N SER A 38 10.90 -5.90 10.76
CA SER A 38 10.83 -6.41 9.40
C SER A 38 12.18 -6.38 8.67
N THR A 39 13.15 -5.54 9.06
CA THR A 39 14.41 -5.34 8.30
C THR A 39 15.68 -5.87 8.97
N LEU A 40 15.79 -5.79 10.29
CA LEU A 40 17.06 -6.00 11.02
C LEU A 40 17.11 -7.31 11.81
N TRP A 41 15.97 -7.83 12.28
CA TRP A 41 15.97 -8.95 13.23
C TRP A 41 15.55 -10.26 12.56
N LYS A 42 16.06 -11.39 13.09
CA LYS A 42 15.70 -12.70 12.56
C LYS A 42 14.27 -13.06 12.97
N TRP A 43 13.54 -13.70 12.05
CA TRP A 43 12.12 -14.07 12.23
C TRP A 43 11.86 -14.94 13.47
N ASN A 44 12.88 -15.70 13.89
CA ASN A 44 12.81 -16.66 14.98
C ASN A 44 13.17 -16.03 16.34
N GLU A 45 13.80 -14.85 16.37
CA GLU A 45 14.29 -14.23 17.60
C GLU A 45 13.24 -13.32 18.25
N ILE A 46 12.25 -12.83 17.49
CA ILE A 46 11.18 -11.96 18.01
C ILE A 46 9.78 -12.57 17.88
N VAL A 47 9.60 -13.79 18.37
CA VAL A 47 8.32 -14.52 18.21
C VAL A 47 7.12 -13.74 18.72
N ARG A 48 7.17 -13.18 19.94
CA ARG A 48 6.01 -12.50 20.55
C ARG A 48 5.63 -11.21 19.82
N LYS A 49 6.58 -10.33 19.51
CA LYS A 49 6.26 -9.08 18.79
C LYS A 49 5.80 -9.39 17.36
N ARG A 50 6.36 -10.42 16.73
CA ARG A 50 5.91 -10.89 15.41
C ARG A 50 4.46 -11.33 15.44
N GLN A 51 4.05 -12.19 16.36
CA GLN A 51 2.66 -12.66 16.47
C GLN A 51 1.67 -11.50 16.67
N ILE A 52 2.05 -10.53 17.50
CA ILE A 52 1.25 -9.31 17.70
C ILE A 52 1.14 -8.51 16.39
N LEU A 53 2.25 -8.34 15.67
CA LEU A 53 2.28 -7.64 14.38
C LEU A 53 1.55 -8.40 13.28
N GLU A 54 1.59 -9.73 13.26
CA GLU A 54 0.84 -10.55 12.33
C GLU A 54 -0.66 -10.37 12.57
N PHE A 55 -1.11 -10.46 13.83
CA PHE A 55 -2.50 -10.25 14.20
C PHE A 55 -2.99 -8.84 13.85
N TYR A 56 -2.26 -7.81 14.28
CA TYR A 56 -2.58 -6.41 13.96
C TYR A 56 -2.52 -6.15 12.45
N GLY A 57 -1.47 -6.62 11.80
CA GLY A 57 -1.20 -6.44 10.37
C GLY A 57 -2.29 -7.03 9.48
N ILE A 58 -2.92 -8.15 9.86
CA ILE A 58 -4.05 -8.71 9.11
C ILE A 58 -5.22 -7.73 9.08
N GLY A 59 -5.59 -7.18 10.24
CA GLY A 59 -6.68 -6.20 10.35
C GLY A 59 -6.34 -4.92 9.61
N TYR A 60 -5.15 -4.39 9.89
CA TYR A 60 -4.61 -3.18 9.30
C TYR A 60 -4.61 -3.25 7.77
N LEU A 61 -4.04 -4.31 7.20
CA LEU A 61 -3.95 -4.49 5.76
C LEU A 61 -5.34 -4.56 5.10
N LYS A 62 -6.28 -5.29 5.71
CA LYS A 62 -7.67 -5.36 5.22
C LYS A 62 -8.33 -3.99 5.23
N GLU A 63 -8.14 -3.21 6.29
CA GLU A 63 -8.67 -1.85 6.41
C GLU A 63 -8.09 -0.95 5.31
N ARG A 64 -6.76 -0.87 5.19
CA ARG A 64 -6.08 0.00 4.21
C ARG A 64 -6.48 -0.32 2.77
N ILE A 65 -6.56 -1.61 2.43
CA ILE A 65 -7.04 -2.03 1.11
C ILE A 65 -8.52 -1.68 0.92
N THR A 66 -9.35 -1.90 1.92
CA THR A 66 -10.79 -1.58 1.86
C THR A 66 -10.99 -0.08 1.60
N LEU A 67 -10.29 0.78 2.35
CA LEU A 67 -10.29 2.22 2.15
C LEU A 67 -9.79 2.60 0.74
N LYS A 68 -8.74 1.93 0.25
CA LYS A 68 -8.21 2.15 -1.10
C LYS A 68 -9.23 1.78 -2.18
N ILE A 69 -9.95 0.67 -2.03
CA ILE A 69 -11.02 0.27 -2.96
C ILE A 69 -12.15 1.31 -2.94
N ILE A 70 -12.70 1.61 -1.76
CA ILE A 70 -13.83 2.56 -1.63
C ILE A 70 -13.47 3.94 -2.18
N SER A 71 -12.26 4.42 -1.92
CA SER A 71 -11.81 5.72 -2.46
C SER A 71 -11.54 5.71 -3.97
N SER A 72 -11.38 4.54 -4.59
CA SER A 72 -11.08 4.39 -6.01
C SER A 72 -12.30 4.05 -6.87
N PHE A 73 -13.36 3.49 -6.30
CA PHE A 73 -14.57 3.09 -7.00
C PHE A 73 -15.81 3.78 -6.42
N GLY A 74 -16.57 4.49 -7.25
CA GLY A 74 -17.73 5.29 -6.82
C GLY A 74 -18.95 4.47 -6.36
N VAL A 75 -19.01 3.18 -6.71
CA VAL A 75 -20.04 2.24 -6.24
C VAL A 75 -19.36 0.92 -5.90
N CYS A 76 -19.49 0.47 -4.66
CA CYS A 76 -18.94 -0.79 -4.18
C CYS A 76 -20.03 -1.58 -3.48
N ASN A 77 -20.67 -2.52 -4.17
CA ASN A 77 -21.48 -3.51 -3.47
C ASN A 77 -20.57 -4.48 -2.68
N LEU A 78 -21.12 -5.11 -1.63
CA LEU A 78 -20.33 -5.93 -0.70
C LEU A 78 -19.62 -7.11 -1.39
N ASN A 79 -20.25 -7.69 -2.42
CA ASN A 79 -19.70 -8.81 -3.18
C ASN A 79 -18.47 -8.37 -3.99
N PHE A 80 -18.57 -7.26 -4.73
CA PHE A 80 -17.46 -6.64 -5.45
C PHE A 80 -16.30 -6.33 -4.49
N LEU A 81 -16.59 -5.65 -3.38
CA LEU A 81 -15.59 -5.27 -2.38
C LEU A 81 -14.85 -6.50 -1.83
N THR A 82 -15.60 -7.54 -1.47
CA THR A 82 -15.04 -8.76 -0.88
C THR A 82 -14.17 -9.51 -1.88
N LYS A 83 -14.64 -9.67 -3.12
CA LYS A 83 -13.88 -10.37 -4.18
C LYS A 83 -12.62 -9.59 -4.58
N LEU A 84 -12.73 -8.30 -4.84
CA LEU A 84 -11.58 -7.47 -5.23
C LEU A 84 -10.53 -7.40 -4.10
N ARG A 85 -10.97 -7.22 -2.85
CA ARG A 85 -10.06 -7.28 -1.69
C ARG A 85 -9.34 -8.63 -1.61
N GLY A 86 -10.05 -9.73 -1.87
CA GLY A 86 -9.46 -11.07 -1.95
C GLY A 86 -8.35 -11.17 -3.01
N CYS A 87 -8.60 -10.69 -4.23
CA CYS A 87 -7.60 -10.62 -5.30
C CYS A 87 -6.37 -9.80 -4.90
N ILE A 88 -6.58 -8.59 -4.35
CA ILE A 88 -5.48 -7.73 -3.87
C ILE A 88 -4.63 -8.42 -2.80
N LEU A 89 -5.28 -9.05 -1.82
CA LEU A 89 -4.59 -9.74 -0.73
C LEU A 89 -3.76 -10.93 -1.25
N LYS A 90 -4.19 -11.64 -2.29
CA LYS A 90 -3.42 -12.74 -2.90
C LYS A 90 -2.14 -12.28 -3.61
N LYS A 91 -1.97 -10.99 -3.90
CA LYS A 91 -0.79 -10.46 -4.60
C LYS A 91 0.38 -10.09 -3.68
N ARG A 92 0.32 -10.41 -2.39
CA ARG A 92 1.40 -10.09 -1.43
C ARG A 92 2.74 -10.68 -1.83
N GLY A 93 2.81 -11.98 -2.15
CA GLY A 93 4.05 -12.63 -2.57
C GLY A 93 4.62 -12.01 -3.84
N GLU A 94 3.78 -11.77 -4.84
CA GLU A 94 4.20 -11.14 -6.09
C GLU A 94 4.72 -9.70 -5.87
N VAL A 95 4.03 -8.89 -5.07
CA VAL A 95 4.47 -7.51 -4.78
C VAL A 95 5.76 -7.50 -3.98
N PHE A 96 5.96 -8.46 -3.08
CA PHE A 96 7.23 -8.61 -2.37
C PHE A 96 8.41 -8.76 -3.33
N ASP A 97 8.25 -9.61 -4.35
CA ASP A 97 9.29 -9.85 -5.37
C ASP A 97 9.48 -8.66 -6.30
N LEU A 98 8.39 -8.01 -6.72
CA LEU A 98 8.45 -6.85 -7.60
C LEU A 98 9.15 -5.65 -6.97
N LEU A 99 8.94 -5.45 -5.67
CA LEU A 99 9.62 -4.43 -4.89
C LEU A 99 11.00 -4.88 -4.42
N LYS A 100 11.44 -6.10 -4.81
CA LYS A 100 12.74 -6.67 -4.47
C LYS A 100 13.04 -6.61 -2.97
N LEU A 101 12.01 -6.77 -2.12
CA LEU A 101 12.13 -6.53 -0.69
C LEU A 101 13.25 -7.34 -0.05
N ASN A 102 13.47 -8.56 -0.54
CA ASN A 102 14.57 -9.42 -0.12
C ASN A 102 15.93 -8.73 -0.22
N GLU A 103 16.20 -7.88 -1.21
CA GLU A 103 17.50 -7.20 -1.37
C GLU A 103 17.84 -6.33 -0.13
N TYR A 104 16.84 -5.78 0.56
CA TYR A 104 17.03 -4.86 1.70
C TYR A 104 16.97 -5.53 3.07
N LEU A 105 16.64 -6.82 3.14
CA LEU A 105 16.55 -7.53 4.41
C LEU A 105 17.90 -8.08 4.82
N THR A 106 18.22 -7.94 6.10
CA THR A 106 19.34 -8.64 6.75
C THR A 106 19.17 -10.16 6.62
N TYR A 107 17.91 -10.64 6.73
CA TYR A 107 17.56 -12.05 6.60
C TYR A 107 16.55 -12.26 5.48
N LYS A 108 16.97 -12.99 4.42
CA LYS A 108 16.12 -13.27 3.26
C LYS A 108 14.91 -14.14 3.65
N LYS A 109 13.80 -13.93 2.95
CA LYS A 109 12.55 -14.69 3.04
C LYS A 109 12.49 -15.70 1.90
N ASP A 110 12.14 -16.94 2.25
CA ASP A 110 11.72 -17.95 1.29
C ASP A 110 10.29 -17.67 0.78
N ASP A 111 9.86 -18.40 -0.25
CA ASP A 111 8.55 -18.22 -0.88
C ASP A 111 7.38 -18.40 0.11
N ASN A 112 7.52 -19.28 1.09
CA ASN A 112 6.48 -19.55 2.09
C ASN A 112 6.33 -18.41 3.10
N GLN A 113 7.36 -17.57 3.24
CA GLN A 113 7.40 -16.47 4.21
C GLN A 113 7.03 -15.12 3.62
N LYS A 114 7.11 -14.93 2.28
CA LYS A 114 6.87 -13.63 1.63
C LYS A 114 5.52 -13.02 1.97
N GLU A 115 4.45 -13.83 1.95
CA GLU A 115 3.12 -13.31 2.24
C GLU A 115 2.95 -12.87 3.68
N SER A 116 3.43 -13.69 4.63
CA SER A 116 3.41 -13.35 6.05
C SER A 116 4.28 -12.12 6.32
N PHE A 117 5.43 -12.01 5.63
CA PHE A 117 6.28 -10.84 5.71
C PHE A 117 5.53 -9.54 5.39
N MET A 118 4.77 -9.52 4.31
CA MET A 118 4.04 -8.31 3.90
C MET A 118 3.00 -7.87 4.94
N ILE A 119 2.42 -8.82 5.67
CA ILE A 119 1.51 -8.54 6.78
C ILE A 119 2.27 -7.87 7.92
N VAL A 120 3.39 -8.45 8.36
CA VAL A 120 4.24 -7.90 9.43
C VAL A 120 4.78 -6.53 9.06
N PHE A 121 5.30 -6.38 7.84
CA PHE A 121 5.88 -5.15 7.34
C PHE A 121 4.88 -3.98 7.36
N LEU A 122 3.67 -4.21 6.84
CA LEU A 122 2.63 -3.17 6.83
C LEU A 122 2.04 -2.91 8.23
N GLY A 123 1.93 -3.95 9.06
CA GLY A 123 1.55 -3.79 10.46
C GLY A 123 2.58 -2.93 11.22
N GLU A 124 3.87 -3.17 11.00
CA GLU A 124 4.95 -2.39 11.59
C GLU A 124 4.90 -0.93 11.10
N CYS A 125 4.71 -0.70 9.80
CA CYS A 125 4.51 0.66 9.27
C CYS A 125 3.34 1.38 9.94
N GLY A 126 2.21 0.68 10.10
CA GLY A 126 0.99 1.20 10.73
C GLY A 126 1.19 1.66 12.17
N LEU A 127 1.95 0.89 12.96
CA LEU A 127 2.29 1.26 14.33
C LEU A 127 3.35 2.37 14.37
N ARG A 128 4.42 2.22 13.57
CA ARG A 128 5.59 3.12 13.60
C ARG A 128 5.22 4.56 13.25
N LYS A 129 4.41 4.79 12.22
CA LYS A 129 4.02 6.15 11.81
C LYS A 129 3.24 6.93 12.88
N ASN A 130 2.64 6.23 13.84
CA ASN A 130 1.87 6.82 14.93
C ASN A 130 2.69 6.99 16.22
N LEU A 131 3.98 6.62 16.23
CA LEU A 131 4.82 6.77 17.42
C LEU A 131 5.17 8.23 17.68
N ASN A 132 4.91 8.72 18.90
CA ASN A 132 5.23 10.09 19.29
C ASN A 132 6.73 10.39 19.33
N SER A 133 7.57 9.35 19.50
CA SER A 133 9.03 9.48 19.51
C SER A 133 9.63 9.80 18.15
N LEU A 134 8.90 9.59 17.04
CA LEU A 134 9.38 9.90 15.69
C LEU A 134 9.00 11.33 15.29
N ASN A 135 9.95 12.02 14.65
CA ASN A 135 9.71 13.33 14.06
C ASN A 135 8.79 13.23 12.82
N SER A 136 8.32 14.38 12.32
CA SER A 136 7.38 14.44 11.19
C SER A 136 7.94 13.85 9.90
N GLU A 137 9.23 14.02 9.64
CA GLU A 137 9.90 13.50 8.44
C GLU A 137 10.00 11.98 8.46
N MET A 138 10.38 11.37 9.58
CA MET A 138 10.43 9.93 9.77
C MET A 138 9.03 9.31 9.62
N LYS A 139 8.01 9.96 10.20
CA LYS A 139 6.61 9.55 10.04
C LYS A 139 6.17 9.60 8.58
N ARG A 140 6.53 10.67 7.86
CA ARG A 140 6.27 10.80 6.41
C ARG A 140 6.94 9.66 5.63
N LEU A 141 8.20 9.35 5.93
CA LEU A 141 8.94 8.29 5.24
C LEU A 141 8.27 6.92 5.39
N ILE A 142 7.88 6.55 6.61
CA ILE A 142 7.14 5.31 6.88
C ILE A 142 5.80 5.30 6.14
N GLN A 143 5.08 6.42 6.16
CA GLN A 143 3.79 6.55 5.49
C GLN A 143 3.93 6.44 3.96
N GLU A 144 4.97 7.00 3.37
CA GLU A 144 5.23 6.89 1.93
C GLU A 144 5.52 5.45 1.51
N ILE A 145 6.34 4.72 2.27
CA ILE A 145 6.61 3.29 2.04
C ILE A 145 5.33 2.47 2.14
N GLU A 146 4.53 2.70 3.18
CA GLU A 146 3.23 2.05 3.36
C GLU A 146 2.33 2.28 2.13
N TYR A 147 2.20 3.54 1.71
CA TYR A 147 1.40 3.88 0.53
C TYR A 147 1.93 3.23 -0.74
N PHE A 148 3.24 3.16 -0.90
CA PHE A 148 3.86 2.54 -2.06
C PHE A 148 3.45 1.07 -2.19
N VAL A 149 3.61 0.32 -1.10
CA VAL A 149 3.25 -1.09 -1.04
C VAL A 149 1.76 -1.30 -1.25
N ILE A 150 0.90 -0.53 -0.57
CA ILE A 150 -0.56 -0.62 -0.73
C ILE A 150 -0.98 -0.32 -2.17
N ASN A 151 -0.35 0.65 -2.83
CA ASN A 151 -0.64 0.97 -4.24
C ASN A 151 -0.22 -0.16 -5.18
N PHE A 152 0.93 -0.78 -4.96
CA PHE A 152 1.37 -1.93 -5.77
C PHE A 152 0.43 -3.12 -5.60
N LEU A 153 0.06 -3.45 -4.36
CA LEU A 153 -0.95 -4.48 -4.05
C LEU A 153 -2.26 -4.18 -4.78
N PHE A 154 -2.76 -2.95 -4.62
CA PHE A 154 -4.02 -2.53 -5.21
C PHE A 154 -4.01 -2.68 -6.74
N VAL A 155 -3.00 -2.14 -7.42
CA VAL A 155 -2.92 -2.22 -8.89
C VAL A 155 -2.80 -3.67 -9.35
N LYS A 156 -1.96 -4.48 -8.69
CA LYS A 156 -1.81 -5.89 -9.06
C LYS A 156 -3.07 -6.70 -8.84
N GLY A 157 -3.77 -6.46 -7.74
CA GLY A 157 -5.06 -7.11 -7.49
C GLY A 157 -6.16 -6.65 -8.44
N CYS A 158 -6.17 -5.37 -8.84
CA CYS A 158 -7.10 -4.91 -9.87
C CYS A 158 -6.78 -5.54 -11.24
N ASN A 159 -5.50 -5.70 -11.59
CA ASN A 159 -5.13 -6.35 -12.85
C ASN A 159 -5.62 -7.80 -12.91
N ASP A 160 -5.48 -8.51 -11.79
CA ASP A 160 -5.98 -9.88 -11.63
C ASP A 160 -7.51 -9.95 -11.67
N TYR A 161 -8.19 -9.05 -10.97
CA TYR A 161 -9.65 -9.06 -10.88
C TYR A 161 -10.35 -8.67 -12.19
N PHE A 162 -9.82 -7.69 -12.91
CA PHE A 162 -10.42 -7.17 -14.15
C PHE A 162 -9.83 -7.80 -15.41
N ASP A 163 -8.86 -8.71 -15.28
CA ASP A 163 -8.06 -9.25 -16.39
C ASP A 163 -7.57 -8.14 -17.33
N SER A 164 -7.04 -7.06 -16.73
CA SER A 164 -6.72 -5.82 -17.43
C SER A 164 -5.36 -5.30 -17.00
N PRO A 165 -4.50 -4.81 -17.93
CA PRO A 165 -3.23 -4.22 -17.57
C PRO A 165 -3.42 -2.77 -17.09
N LEU A 166 -4.01 -2.56 -15.90
CA LEU A 166 -3.92 -1.25 -15.26
C LEU A 166 -2.44 -0.98 -14.97
N LYS A 167 -1.97 0.18 -15.46
CA LYS A 167 -0.60 0.64 -15.25
C LYS A 167 -0.51 1.33 -13.89
N ILE A 168 0.55 1.04 -13.15
CA ILE A 168 0.86 1.72 -11.89
C ILE A 168 1.14 3.20 -12.19
N LEU A 169 0.18 4.08 -11.92
CA LEU A 169 0.34 5.55 -11.94
C LEU A 169 0.46 6.03 -10.50
N VAL A 170 1.63 5.85 -9.88
CA VAL A 170 1.96 6.59 -8.65
C VAL A 170 2.41 7.98 -9.09
N LEU A 171 1.47 8.92 -9.13
CA LEU A 171 1.77 10.35 -9.22
C LEU A 171 1.38 10.99 -7.89
N THR A 172 2.38 11.37 -7.08
CA THR A 172 2.28 12.18 -5.85
C THR A 172 1.28 11.71 -4.77
N PRO A 173 1.64 11.77 -3.47
CA PRO A 173 0.81 11.23 -2.37
C PRO A 173 -0.59 11.87 -2.20
N TYR A 174 -0.96 12.86 -3.00
CA TYR A 174 -2.12 13.73 -2.78
C TYR A 174 -3.19 13.75 -3.90
N ARG A 175 -3.08 12.96 -4.98
CA ARG A 175 -4.09 13.01 -6.08
C ARG A 175 -4.77 11.67 -6.35
N ARG A 176 -6.11 11.69 -6.40
CA ARG A 176 -6.96 10.61 -6.96
C ARG A 176 -6.57 10.39 -8.43
N ASN A 177 -5.70 9.41 -8.69
CA ASN A 177 -5.09 9.22 -10.01
C ASN A 177 -5.45 7.86 -10.63
N TYR A 178 -6.75 7.56 -10.71
CA TYR A 178 -7.26 6.50 -11.59
C TYR A 178 -8.23 7.11 -12.59
N SER A 179 -7.82 7.23 -13.85
CA SER A 179 -8.72 7.56 -14.95
C SER A 179 -9.29 6.26 -15.53
N PHE A 180 -10.46 5.86 -15.08
CA PHE A 180 -11.30 4.96 -15.88
C PHE A 180 -11.80 5.77 -17.08
N LYS A 181 -11.75 5.22 -18.30
CA LYS A 181 -12.41 5.84 -19.46
C LYS A 181 -13.90 5.98 -19.13
N LYS A 182 -14.35 7.21 -18.83
CA LYS A 182 -15.75 7.51 -18.53
C LYS A 182 -16.62 7.21 -19.76
N LYS A 183 -17.71 6.47 -19.56
CA LYS A 183 -18.97 6.79 -20.22
C LYS A 183 -19.94 7.36 -19.18
N ALA A 184 -20.42 8.56 -19.49
CA ALA A 184 -21.43 9.39 -18.81
C ALA A 184 -21.16 9.85 -17.36
N LYS A 185 -21.50 11.11 -17.07
CA LYS A 185 -21.56 11.70 -15.72
C LYS A 185 -22.86 11.28 -15.02
N PRO A 186 -22.83 10.87 -13.74
CA PRO A 186 -23.99 10.96 -12.84
C PRO A 186 -23.88 12.21 -11.94
N PRO A 187 -24.97 12.57 -11.23
CA PRO A 187 -25.23 13.93 -10.77
C PRO A 187 -24.35 14.35 -9.59
N HIS A 188 -24.25 15.68 -9.44
CA HIS A 188 -23.63 16.35 -8.31
C HIS A 188 -24.43 16.02 -7.03
N ILE A 189 -23.77 15.49 -6.02
CA ILE A 189 -24.29 15.46 -4.66
C ILE A 189 -23.51 16.52 -3.92
N ASP A 190 -24.20 17.55 -3.45
CA ASP A 190 -23.61 18.58 -2.62
C ASP A 190 -23.07 17.93 -1.34
N SER A 191 -21.88 18.38 -0.95
CA SER A 191 -21.09 17.85 0.15
C SER A 191 -21.95 17.55 1.39
N ILE A 192 -21.93 16.30 1.84
CA ILE A 192 -22.40 15.94 3.18
C ILE A 192 -21.39 16.52 4.16
N ASN A 193 -21.82 17.51 4.94
CA ASN A 193 -21.01 18.10 5.98
C ASN A 193 -20.91 17.13 7.16
N ILE A 194 -19.80 16.38 7.23
CA ILE A 194 -19.54 15.39 8.29
C ILE A 194 -19.44 16.05 9.68
N SER A 195 -19.25 17.38 9.78
CA SER A 195 -19.25 18.05 11.08
C SER A 195 -20.60 18.00 11.80
N SER A 196 -21.71 17.76 11.08
CA SER A 196 -23.03 17.59 11.70
C SER A 196 -23.25 16.21 12.34
N LEU A 197 -22.32 15.27 12.18
CA LEU A 197 -22.34 13.97 12.87
C LEU A 197 -21.61 14.00 14.22
N PHE A 198 -20.97 15.12 14.54
CA PHE A 198 -20.24 15.34 15.78
C PHE A 198 -20.62 16.68 16.42
N ASP A 199 -21.90 17.07 16.34
CA ASP A 199 -22.46 18.05 17.28
C ASP A 199 -22.42 17.43 18.68
N LEU A 200 -21.27 17.60 19.34
CA LEU A 200 -21.14 17.56 20.79
C LEU A 200 -21.42 18.98 21.33
N SER A 201 -22.56 19.54 20.94
CA SER A 201 -23.25 20.57 21.71
C SER A 201 -24.30 19.80 22.52
N THR A 202 -24.21 19.62 23.83
CA THR A 202 -23.66 20.46 24.88
C THR A 202 -23.50 19.58 26.12
N GLU A 203 -22.45 19.80 26.89
CA GLU A 203 -22.44 19.50 28.33
C GLU A 203 -23.67 20.13 29.00
N ILE A 204 -24.42 19.34 29.76
CA ILE A 204 -24.59 19.39 31.23
C ILE A 204 -25.29 18.10 31.66
#